data_AF-A0A0B7BJ75-F1
#
_entry.id   AF-A0A0B7BJ75-F1
#
_cell.length_a   1.000
_cell.length_b   1.000
_cell.length_c   1.000
_cell.angle_alpha   90.00
_cell.angle_beta   90.00
_cell.angle_gamma   90.00
#
_symmetry.space_group_name_H-M   'P 1'
#
loop_
_entity.id
_entity.type
_entity.pdbx_description
1 polymer ?
#
loop_
_entity_poly.entity_id
_entity_poly.type
_entity_poly.pdbx_seq_one_letter_code
_entity_poly.pdbx_strand_id
1 'polypeptide(L)'
;VNSDNPILKTTLSSLKTVYFQDIHKIVKLAPSLTYKALFPSNLDRQKVPLALGVFNDYNIAALKLAGENNSASFISIILQWWKIVNVKSKFGGVRTRNPFSQPVTNEDQANLIHLMQFAKWLEAWQHLDGQSGKLTTETFNVLTRTMNAVIQLSEYALSTLGIEYILLGKLQTDNIEARFGEYRQLSGANYLVSVQQILESEKKLKIYSLPCCAT
;
A
#
# COMPACT_ATOMS: atom_id res chain seq x y z
N VAL A 1 -12.81 -6.02 20.85
CA VAL A 1 -13.03 -6.34 19.42
C VAL A 1 -14.16 -5.45 18.95
N ASN A 2 -13.87 -4.35 18.23
CA ASN A 2 -14.92 -3.50 17.67
C ASN A 2 -15.56 -4.21 16.48
N SER A 3 -16.86 -4.01 16.33
CA SER A 3 -17.79 -4.62 15.38
C SER A 3 -17.45 -4.47 13.89
N ASP A 4 -16.46 -3.66 13.52
CA ASP A 4 -16.37 -3.17 12.14
C ASP A 4 -15.39 -3.96 11.25
N ASN A 5 -14.46 -4.72 11.84
CA ASN A 5 -13.50 -5.54 11.09
C ASN A 5 -13.53 -7.00 11.56
N PRO A 6 -14.28 -7.89 10.87
CA PRO A 6 -14.26 -9.31 11.20
C PRO A 6 -12.86 -9.89 11.00
N ILE A 7 -12.47 -10.81 11.89
CA ILE A 7 -11.25 -11.60 11.72
C ILE A 7 -11.57 -12.71 10.71
N LEU A 8 -11.00 -12.61 9.52
CA LEU A 8 -11.38 -13.46 8.40
C LEU A 8 -10.18 -14.24 7.86
N LYS A 9 -10.41 -15.51 7.53
CA LYS A 9 -9.50 -16.32 6.73
C LYS A 9 -9.99 -16.28 5.29
N THR A 10 -9.18 -15.73 4.38
CA THR A 10 -9.48 -15.77 2.94
C THR A 10 -8.37 -16.47 2.20
N THR A 11 -8.73 -17.19 1.14
CA THR A 11 -7.80 -17.71 0.15
C THR A 11 -7.95 -16.92 -1.14
N LEU A 12 -6.95 -17.01 -2.04
CA LEU A 12 -7.04 -16.43 -3.38
C LEU A 12 -8.05 -17.16 -4.29
N SER A 13 -8.68 -18.24 -3.82
CA SER A 13 -9.60 -19.07 -4.61
C SER A 13 -10.79 -18.26 -5.12
N SER A 14 -11.43 -17.45 -4.27
CA SER A 14 -12.57 -16.63 -4.65
C SER A 14 -12.21 -15.63 -5.76
N LEU A 15 -11.03 -15.02 -5.69
CA LEU A 15 -10.52 -14.14 -6.76
C LEU A 15 -10.21 -14.89 -8.05
N LYS A 16 -9.65 -16.11 -7.96
CA LYS A 16 -9.42 -16.95 -9.14
C LYS A 16 -10.72 -17.31 -9.84
N THR A 17 -11.77 -17.62 -9.08
CA THR A 17 -13.12 -17.86 -9.63
C THR A 17 -13.63 -16.64 -10.38
N VAL A 18 -13.58 -15.45 -9.77
CA VAL A 18 -13.98 -14.18 -10.42
C VAL A 18 -13.17 -13.96 -11.70
N TYR A 19 -11.85 -14.17 -11.66
CA TYR A 19 -10.98 -14.03 -12.82
C TYR A 19 -11.38 -14.94 -13.99
N PHE A 20 -11.56 -16.24 -13.74
CA PHE A 20 -11.91 -17.20 -14.79
C PHE A 20 -13.32 -16.98 -15.36
N GLN A 21 -14.24 -16.44 -14.56
CA GLN A 21 -15.56 -16.04 -15.04
C GLN A 21 -15.50 -14.80 -15.94
N ASP A 22 -14.58 -13.86 -15.67
CA ASP A 22 -14.47 -12.59 -16.39
C ASP A 22 -13.50 -12.61 -17.58
N ILE A 23 -12.57 -13.56 -17.66
CA ILE A 23 -11.44 -13.52 -18.60
C ILE A 23 -11.89 -13.40 -20.08
N HIS A 24 -12.99 -14.05 -20.44
CA HIS A 24 -13.54 -14.08 -21.80
C HIS A 24 -14.63 -13.04 -22.05
N LYS A 25 -15.00 -12.23 -21.05
CA LYS A 25 -15.98 -11.16 -21.21
C LYS A 25 -15.34 -9.94 -21.84
N ILE A 26 -16.09 -9.27 -22.71
CA ILE A 26 -15.69 -7.99 -23.33
C ILE A 26 -15.58 -6.91 -22.25
N VAL A 27 -16.55 -6.84 -21.35
CA VAL A 27 -16.56 -5.94 -20.19
C VAL A 27 -16.31 -6.78 -18.93
N LYS A 28 -15.21 -6.49 -18.24
CA LYS A 28 -14.78 -7.20 -17.03
C LYS A 28 -15.24 -6.45 -15.78
N LEU A 29 -15.74 -7.18 -14.79
CA LEU A 29 -16.07 -6.62 -13.47
C LEU A 29 -14.81 -6.39 -12.64
N ALA A 30 -13.80 -7.25 -12.81
CA ALA A 30 -12.50 -7.15 -12.15
C ALA A 30 -11.36 -6.87 -13.16
N PRO A 31 -11.31 -5.69 -13.80
CA PRO A 31 -10.38 -5.41 -14.91
C PRO A 31 -8.91 -5.36 -14.48
N SER A 32 -8.62 -5.05 -13.21
CA SER A 32 -7.26 -5.02 -12.67
C SER A 32 -6.69 -6.40 -12.37
N LEU A 33 -7.55 -7.43 -12.34
CA LEU A 33 -7.17 -8.79 -11.99
C LEU A 33 -6.58 -9.49 -13.21
N THR A 34 -5.27 -9.71 -13.18
CA THR A 34 -4.54 -10.38 -14.24
C THR A 34 -4.05 -11.74 -13.79
N TYR A 35 -3.74 -12.62 -14.75
CA TYR A 35 -3.11 -13.91 -14.45
C TYR A 35 -1.86 -13.76 -13.59
N LYS A 36 -0.99 -12.79 -13.90
CA LYS A 36 0.25 -12.53 -13.14
C LYS A 36 0.00 -12.05 -11.71
N ALA A 37 -1.10 -11.36 -11.46
CA ALA A 37 -1.48 -10.93 -10.12
C ALA A 37 -1.92 -12.12 -9.24
N LEU A 38 -2.55 -13.14 -9.84
CA LEU A 38 -3.04 -14.33 -9.13
C LEU A 38 -2.02 -15.48 -9.06
N PHE A 39 -1.10 -15.53 -10.02
CA PHE A 39 -0.07 -16.56 -10.17
C PHE A 39 1.31 -15.92 -10.41
N PRO A 40 1.84 -15.16 -9.42
CA PRO A 40 3.09 -14.43 -9.61
C PRO A 40 4.30 -15.37 -9.62
N SER A 41 5.20 -15.16 -10.60
CA SER A 41 6.56 -15.71 -10.57
C SER A 41 7.41 -15.04 -9.48
N ASN A 42 8.62 -15.56 -9.21
CA ASN A 42 9.53 -14.95 -8.24
C ASN A 42 9.88 -13.49 -8.58
N LEU A 43 10.04 -13.18 -9.87
CA LEU A 43 10.29 -11.81 -10.35
C LEU A 43 9.04 -10.92 -10.22
N ASP A 44 7.85 -11.50 -10.36
CA ASP A 44 6.59 -10.77 -10.26
C ASP A 44 6.23 -10.41 -8.81
N ARG A 45 6.68 -11.19 -7.82
CA ARG A 45 6.42 -10.93 -6.39
C ARG A 45 6.98 -9.59 -5.89
N GLN A 46 7.96 -9.02 -6.57
CA GLN A 46 8.53 -7.71 -6.25
C GLN A 46 7.74 -6.54 -6.85
N LYS A 47 6.75 -6.80 -7.73
CA LYS A 47 6.03 -5.76 -8.45
C LYS A 47 4.79 -5.32 -7.68
N VAL A 48 4.91 -4.19 -6.98
CA VAL A 48 3.78 -3.53 -6.28
C VAL A 48 2.53 -3.40 -7.16
N PRO A 49 2.59 -3.06 -8.47
CA PRO A 49 1.39 -2.97 -9.30
C PRO A 49 0.58 -4.27 -9.40
N LEU A 50 1.21 -5.43 -9.28
CA LEU A 50 0.48 -6.72 -9.30
C LEU A 50 -0.28 -6.93 -7.98
N ALA A 51 0.30 -6.54 -6.85
CA ALA A 51 -0.40 -6.54 -5.57
C ALA A 51 -1.59 -5.57 -5.57
N LEU A 52 -1.42 -4.37 -6.14
CA LEU A 52 -2.53 -3.41 -6.34
C LEU A 52 -3.59 -3.91 -7.32
N GLY A 53 -3.21 -4.81 -8.25
CA GLY A 53 -4.15 -5.52 -9.10
C GLY A 53 -5.09 -6.46 -8.34
N VAL A 54 -4.61 -7.02 -7.21
CA VAL A 54 -5.37 -7.86 -6.28
C VAL A 54 -6.18 -7.02 -5.30
N PHE A 55 -5.54 -6.04 -4.65
CA PHE A 55 -6.18 -5.15 -3.68
C PHE A 55 -6.79 -3.93 -4.39
N ASN A 56 -8.00 -4.10 -4.90
CA ASN A 56 -8.67 -3.10 -5.73
C ASN A 56 -10.17 -3.01 -5.43
N ASP A 57 -10.74 -1.80 -5.52
CA ASP A 57 -12.17 -1.55 -5.29
C ASP A 57 -13.07 -2.34 -6.26
N TYR A 58 -12.65 -2.51 -7.52
CA TYR A 58 -13.40 -3.32 -8.50
C TYR A 58 -13.48 -4.80 -8.08
N ASN A 59 -12.40 -5.34 -7.51
CA ASN A 59 -12.37 -6.71 -7.04
C ASN A 59 -13.29 -6.90 -5.82
N ILE A 60 -13.36 -5.91 -4.93
CA ILE A 60 -14.29 -5.93 -3.79
C ILE A 60 -15.73 -5.99 -4.29
N ALA A 61 -16.09 -5.16 -5.28
CA ALA A 61 -17.41 -5.16 -5.88
C ALA A 61 -17.73 -6.50 -6.57
N ALA A 62 -16.80 -7.01 -7.39
CA ALA A 62 -16.96 -8.29 -8.08
C ALA A 62 -17.14 -9.47 -7.11
N LEU A 63 -16.37 -9.52 -6.02
CA LEU A 63 -16.51 -10.54 -4.99
C LEU A 63 -17.85 -10.47 -4.28
N LYS A 64 -18.34 -9.27 -3.94
CA LYS A 64 -19.68 -9.10 -3.34
C LYS A 64 -20.78 -9.61 -4.27
N LEU A 65 -20.70 -9.32 -5.56
CA LEU A 65 -21.63 -9.85 -6.57
C LEU A 65 -21.59 -11.37 -6.69
N ALA A 66 -20.41 -11.98 -6.49
CA ALA A 66 -20.24 -13.42 -6.47
C ALA A 66 -20.66 -14.09 -5.14
N GLY A 67 -21.11 -13.31 -4.14
CA GLY A 67 -21.47 -13.83 -2.81
C GLY A 67 -20.26 -14.05 -1.87
N GLU A 68 -19.06 -13.67 -2.29
CA GLU A 68 -17.79 -13.90 -1.59
C GLU A 68 -17.48 -12.77 -0.58
N ASN A 69 -18.42 -12.53 0.35
CA ASN A 69 -18.38 -11.40 1.27
C ASN A 69 -17.14 -11.40 2.18
N ASN A 70 -16.66 -12.56 2.61
CA ASN A 70 -15.49 -12.66 3.48
C ASN A 70 -14.22 -12.20 2.76
N SER A 71 -14.00 -12.64 1.51
CA SER A 71 -12.87 -12.20 0.70
C SER A 71 -12.95 -10.72 0.38
N ALA A 72 -14.16 -10.22 0.08
CA ALA A 72 -14.38 -8.80 -0.16
C ALA A 72 -14.03 -7.94 1.07
N SER A 73 -14.48 -8.35 2.26
CA SER A 73 -14.18 -7.66 3.53
C SER A 73 -12.68 -7.70 3.85
N PHE A 74 -12.02 -8.84 3.68
CA PHE A 74 -10.56 -8.93 3.90
C PHE A 74 -9.79 -7.97 2.98
N ILE A 75 -10.10 -7.97 1.68
CA ILE A 75 -9.45 -7.07 0.71
C ILE A 75 -9.73 -5.61 1.07
N SER A 76 -10.95 -5.30 1.51
CA SER A 76 -11.33 -3.95 1.95
C SER A 76 -10.48 -3.46 3.11
N ILE A 77 -10.24 -4.30 4.14
CA ILE A 77 -9.42 -3.95 5.30
C ILE A 77 -7.98 -3.60 4.87
N ILE A 78 -7.36 -4.46 4.05
CA ILE A 78 -5.99 -4.23 3.56
C ILE A 78 -5.93 -2.99 2.66
N LEU A 79 -6.90 -2.83 1.75
CA LEU A 79 -6.94 -1.69 0.83
C LEU A 79 -7.15 -0.37 1.56
N GLN A 80 -7.98 -0.34 2.60
CA GLN A 80 -8.19 0.84 3.43
C GLN A 80 -6.89 1.24 4.14
N TRP A 81 -6.22 0.30 4.79
CA TRP A 81 -4.91 0.53 5.39
C TRP A 81 -3.92 1.11 4.37
N TRP A 82 -3.82 0.49 3.20
CA TRP A 82 -2.93 0.94 2.12
C TRP A 82 -3.23 2.36 1.66
N LYS A 83 -4.52 2.71 1.48
CA LYS A 83 -4.98 4.04 1.07
C LYS A 83 -4.56 5.13 2.05
N ILE A 84 -4.56 4.83 3.35
CA ILE A 84 -4.18 5.76 4.42
C ILE A 84 -2.67 5.96 4.46
N VAL A 85 -1.89 4.88 4.49
CA VAL A 85 -0.42 4.98 4.63
C VAL A 85 0.27 5.51 3.37
N ASN A 86 -0.40 5.47 2.21
CA ASN A 86 0.15 5.93 0.92
C ASN A 86 -0.31 7.35 0.52
N VAL A 87 -0.79 8.18 1.47
CA VAL A 87 -1.17 9.58 1.19
C VAL A 87 0.07 10.44 0.96
N LYS A 88 0.28 10.89 -0.29
CA LYS A 88 1.47 11.65 -0.72
C LYS A 88 1.21 13.13 -1.03
N SER A 89 -0.04 13.59 -0.99
CA SER A 89 -0.44 14.96 -1.33
C SER A 89 -1.62 15.41 -0.48
N LYS A 90 -1.65 16.70 -0.11
CA LYS A 90 -2.75 17.33 0.65
C LYS A 90 -4.12 17.15 -0.02
N PHE A 91 -4.13 17.14 -1.36
CA PHE A 91 -5.37 17.09 -2.15
C PHE A 91 -5.70 15.68 -2.68
N GLY A 92 -4.94 14.67 -2.26
CA GLY A 92 -5.09 13.29 -2.73
C GLY A 92 -6.52 12.78 -2.54
N GLY A 93 -7.03 12.86 -1.31
CA GLY A 93 -8.38 12.40 -0.95
C GLY A 93 -9.50 13.21 -1.60
N VAL A 94 -9.31 14.52 -1.79
CA VAL A 94 -10.28 15.36 -2.52
C VAL A 94 -10.37 14.93 -3.98
N ARG A 95 -9.23 14.76 -4.65
CA ARG A 95 -9.18 14.35 -6.07
C ARG A 95 -9.78 12.97 -6.28
N THR A 96 -9.52 12.02 -5.37
CA THR A 96 -10.03 10.65 -5.47
C THR A 96 -11.41 10.46 -4.83
N ARG A 97 -11.95 11.51 -4.19
CA ARG A 97 -13.19 11.46 -3.39
C ARG A 97 -13.17 10.32 -2.36
N ASN A 98 -12.03 10.12 -1.72
CA ASN A 98 -11.82 9.04 -0.77
C ASN A 98 -11.36 9.58 0.60
N PRO A 99 -12.17 9.45 1.67
CA PRO A 99 -11.80 9.87 3.02
C PRO A 99 -10.52 9.23 3.53
N PHE A 100 -10.29 7.95 3.20
CA PHE A 100 -9.08 7.21 3.58
C PHE A 100 -7.80 7.71 2.89
N SER A 101 -7.93 8.62 1.92
CA SER A 101 -6.78 9.22 1.24
C SER A 101 -6.59 10.70 1.61
N GLN A 102 -7.22 11.15 2.69
CA GLN A 102 -6.99 12.48 3.26
C GLN A 102 -5.74 12.49 4.15
N PRO A 103 -5.01 13.62 4.21
CA PRO A 103 -3.97 13.82 5.20
C PRO A 103 -4.50 13.64 6.62
N VAL A 104 -3.64 13.22 7.53
CA VAL A 104 -4.00 13.22 8.95
C VAL A 104 -3.87 14.64 9.47
N THR A 105 -4.88 15.14 10.17
CA THR A 105 -4.90 16.47 10.79
C THR A 105 -5.26 16.37 12.26
N ASN A 106 -5.12 17.47 13.01
CA ASN A 106 -5.54 17.49 14.42
C ASN A 106 -7.08 17.51 14.57
N GLU A 107 -7.78 18.15 13.64
CA GLU A 107 -9.26 18.24 13.64
C GLU A 107 -9.92 16.93 13.18
N ASP A 108 -9.29 16.23 12.25
CA ASP A 108 -9.78 14.99 11.66
C ASP A 108 -8.71 13.89 11.75
N GLN A 109 -8.78 13.15 12.87
CA GLN A 109 -7.93 12.00 13.17
C GLN A 109 -8.57 10.67 12.75
N ALA A 110 -9.65 10.67 11.94
CA ALA A 110 -10.35 9.44 11.55
C ALA A 110 -9.40 8.41 10.93
N ASN A 111 -8.46 8.86 10.09
CA ASN A 111 -7.46 7.99 9.48
C ASN A 111 -6.48 7.39 10.52
N LEU A 112 -6.11 8.10 11.58
CA LEU A 112 -5.32 7.51 12.68
C LEU A 112 -6.10 6.46 13.45
N ILE A 113 -7.37 6.73 13.74
CA ILE A 113 -8.26 5.77 14.41
C ILE A 113 -8.36 4.48 13.58
N HIS A 114 -8.50 4.60 12.26
CA HIS A 114 -8.49 3.44 11.36
C HIS A 114 -7.16 2.68 11.40
N LEU A 115 -6.02 3.36 11.48
CA LEU A 115 -4.72 2.69 11.64
C LEU A 115 -4.61 1.96 12.99
N MET A 116 -5.11 2.54 14.08
CA MET A 116 -5.19 1.87 15.38
C MET A 116 -6.11 0.64 15.34
N GLN A 117 -7.25 0.73 14.69
CA GLN A 117 -8.17 -0.40 14.49
C GLN A 117 -7.52 -1.49 13.64
N PHE A 118 -6.79 -1.11 12.58
CA PHE A 118 -6.05 -2.05 11.76
C PHE A 118 -4.94 -2.75 12.55
N ALA A 119 -4.19 -2.03 13.39
CA ALA A 119 -3.15 -2.63 14.24
C ALA A 119 -3.73 -3.71 15.18
N LYS A 120 -4.88 -3.41 15.83
CA LYS A 120 -5.60 -4.40 16.66
C LYS A 120 -6.09 -5.59 15.86
N TRP A 121 -6.61 -5.35 14.65
CA TRP A 121 -7.05 -6.42 13.75
C TRP A 121 -5.87 -7.29 13.30
N LEU A 122 -4.73 -6.69 12.98
CA LEU A 122 -3.51 -7.38 12.54
C LEU A 122 -3.00 -8.33 13.62
N GLU A 123 -2.97 -7.88 14.87
CA GLU A 123 -2.64 -8.74 16.02
C GLU A 123 -3.59 -9.92 16.12
N ALA A 124 -4.91 -9.68 16.09
CA ALA A 124 -5.89 -10.76 16.20
C ALA A 124 -5.81 -11.76 15.03
N TRP A 125 -5.57 -11.26 13.81
CA TRP A 125 -5.39 -12.08 12.62
C TRP A 125 -4.13 -12.98 12.69
N GLN A 126 -3.03 -12.48 13.26
CA GLN A 126 -1.81 -13.27 13.46
C GLN A 126 -2.03 -14.45 14.43
N HIS A 127 -2.93 -14.30 15.41
CA HIS A 127 -3.24 -15.32 16.42
C HIS A 127 -4.34 -16.32 16.01
N LEU A 128 -4.92 -16.22 14.81
CA LEU A 128 -5.90 -17.20 14.32
C LEU A 128 -5.35 -18.63 14.29
N ASP A 129 -6.19 -19.67 14.38
CA ASP A 129 -5.68 -21.03 14.26
C ASP A 129 -5.21 -21.38 12.83
N GLY A 130 -4.06 -22.05 12.75
CA GLY A 130 -3.44 -22.53 11.51
C GLY A 130 -2.30 -21.65 10.97
N GLN A 131 -1.45 -22.26 10.14
CA GLN A 131 -0.24 -21.62 9.58
C GLN A 131 -0.48 -20.96 8.21
N SER A 132 -1.62 -21.19 7.57
CA SER A 132 -1.88 -20.74 6.20
C SER A 132 -2.51 -19.36 6.14
N GLY A 133 -1.99 -18.52 5.23
CA GLY A 133 -2.56 -17.21 4.92
C GLY A 133 -2.20 -16.10 5.92
N LYS A 134 -1.11 -16.25 6.67
CA LYS A 134 -0.58 -15.25 7.61
C LYS A 134 0.75 -14.67 7.15
N LEU A 135 1.16 -13.57 7.75
CA LEU A 135 2.52 -13.03 7.58
C LEU A 135 3.54 -13.91 8.31
N THR A 136 4.78 -13.91 7.81
CA THR A 136 5.90 -14.47 8.58
C THR A 136 6.07 -13.70 9.88
N THR A 137 6.64 -14.33 10.90
CA THR A 137 6.90 -13.70 12.21
C THR A 137 7.68 -12.40 12.06
N GLU A 138 8.69 -12.37 11.19
CA GLU A 138 9.50 -11.19 10.92
C GLU A 138 8.66 -10.09 10.28
N THR A 139 7.89 -10.43 9.25
CA THR A 139 7.07 -9.45 8.50
C THR A 139 5.98 -8.87 9.39
N PHE A 140 5.32 -9.71 10.20
CA PHE A 140 4.33 -9.29 11.19
C PHE A 140 4.95 -8.32 12.21
N ASN A 141 6.08 -8.69 12.82
CA ASN A 141 6.74 -7.86 13.84
C ASN A 141 7.18 -6.50 13.26
N VAL A 142 7.73 -6.49 12.05
CA VAL A 142 8.12 -5.24 11.38
C VAL A 142 6.90 -4.39 11.09
N LEU A 143 5.84 -4.95 10.51
CA LEU A 143 4.62 -4.22 10.20
C LEU A 143 3.98 -3.60 11.46
N THR A 144 3.85 -4.37 12.53
CA THR A 144 3.28 -3.89 13.80
C THR A 144 4.13 -2.77 14.40
N ARG A 145 5.47 -2.92 14.41
CA ARG A 145 6.38 -1.87 14.91
C ARG A 145 6.28 -0.59 14.06
N THR A 146 6.31 -0.73 12.74
CA THR A 146 6.19 0.41 11.82
C THR A 146 4.85 1.12 12.01
N MET A 147 3.75 0.38 12.16
CA MET A 147 2.42 0.94 12.41
C MET A 147 2.37 1.74 13.73
N ASN A 148 2.89 1.17 14.81
CA ASN A 148 2.94 1.87 16.11
C ASN A 148 3.82 3.12 16.04
N ALA A 149 4.97 3.05 15.37
CA ALA A 149 5.85 4.20 15.17
C ALA A 149 5.17 5.30 14.35
N VAL A 150 4.46 4.95 13.28
CA VAL A 150 3.72 5.91 12.45
C VAL A 150 2.61 6.60 13.23
N ILE A 151 1.86 5.86 14.06
CA ILE A 151 0.79 6.42 14.90
C ILE A 151 1.39 7.39 15.93
N GLN A 152 2.39 6.96 16.71
CA GLN A 152 3.03 7.81 17.73
C GLN A 152 3.71 9.04 17.13
N LEU A 153 4.39 8.88 16.00
CA LEU A 153 5.00 10.00 15.29
C LEU A 153 3.94 11.00 14.85
N SER A 154 2.79 10.51 14.36
CA SER A 154 1.71 11.37 13.91
C SER A 154 1.11 12.16 15.07
N GLU A 155 0.82 11.50 16.19
CA GLU A 155 0.31 12.13 17.41
C GLU A 155 1.29 13.19 17.94
N TYR A 156 2.59 12.86 18.01
CA TYR A 156 3.62 13.80 18.45
C TYR A 156 3.74 15.02 17.53
N ALA A 157 3.77 14.79 16.21
CA ALA A 157 3.90 15.86 15.23
C ALA A 157 2.69 16.82 15.24
N LEU A 158 1.48 16.31 15.43
CA LEU A 158 0.28 17.16 15.51
C LEU A 158 0.19 17.88 16.86
N SER A 159 0.38 17.16 17.97
CA SER A 159 0.14 17.71 19.32
C SER A 159 1.30 18.54 19.87
N THR A 160 2.54 18.10 19.64
CA THR A 160 3.74 18.70 20.24
C THR A 160 4.42 19.68 19.29
N LEU A 161 4.55 19.33 18.01
CA LEU A 161 5.20 20.20 17.01
C LEU A 161 4.24 21.22 16.37
N GLY A 162 2.93 21.05 16.55
CA GLY A 162 1.92 21.97 16.00
C GLY A 162 1.84 21.92 14.47
N ILE A 163 2.18 20.79 13.86
CA ILE A 163 2.09 20.62 12.40
C ILE A 163 0.61 20.51 12.01
N GLU A 164 0.18 21.26 10.98
CA GLU A 164 -1.23 21.30 10.53
C GLU A 164 -1.71 19.92 10.05
N TYR A 165 -0.88 19.21 9.27
CA TYR A 165 -1.22 17.92 8.69
C TYR A 165 0.00 17.06 8.39
N ILE A 166 -0.22 15.75 8.25
CA ILE A 166 0.83 14.77 7.96
C ILE A 166 0.45 13.94 6.74
N LEU A 167 1.43 13.77 5.85
CA LEU A 167 1.34 12.93 4.65
C LEU A 167 2.09 11.63 4.91
N LEU A 168 1.39 10.58 5.33
CA LEU A 168 2.02 9.32 5.75
C LEU A 168 2.82 8.65 4.62
N GLY A 169 2.43 8.84 3.36
CA GLY A 169 3.16 8.33 2.20
C GLY A 169 4.51 9.00 1.95
N LYS A 170 4.84 10.06 2.68
CA LYS A 170 6.17 10.69 2.67
C LYS A 170 7.15 10.06 3.67
N LEU A 171 6.67 9.20 4.57
CA LEU A 171 7.51 8.45 5.51
C LEU A 171 8.12 7.18 4.90
N GLN A 172 7.71 6.81 3.68
CA GLN A 172 8.12 5.59 2.98
C GLN A 172 9.43 5.77 2.21
N THR A 173 10.08 4.67 1.86
CA THR A 173 11.37 4.63 1.13
C THR A 173 11.25 4.82 -0.38
N ASP A 174 10.04 4.97 -0.93
CA ASP A 174 9.78 5.09 -2.38
C ASP A 174 10.65 6.12 -3.09
N ASN A 175 10.91 7.28 -2.47
CA ASN A 175 11.75 8.32 -3.07
C ASN A 175 13.22 7.85 -3.22
N ILE A 176 13.71 7.05 -2.28
CA ILE A 176 15.05 6.45 -2.33
C ILE A 176 15.09 5.37 -3.42
N GLU A 177 14.05 4.55 -3.52
CA GLU A 177 13.94 3.53 -4.56
C GLU A 177 13.84 4.14 -5.98
N ALA A 178 13.10 5.25 -6.10
CA ALA A 178 13.04 6.04 -7.33
C ALA A 178 14.43 6.57 -7.71
N ARG A 179 15.18 7.10 -6.74
CA ARG A 179 16.56 7.55 -6.93
C ARG A 179 17.49 6.42 -7.39
N PHE A 180 17.35 5.21 -6.81
CA PHE A 180 18.08 4.04 -7.32
C PHE A 180 17.67 3.64 -8.74
N GLY A 181 16.41 3.87 -9.12
CA GLY A 181 15.93 3.74 -10.49
C GLY A 181 16.65 4.68 -11.45
N GLU A 182 16.81 5.95 -11.06
CA GLU A 182 17.55 6.96 -11.83
C GLU A 182 19.00 6.55 -12.05
N TYR A 183 19.70 6.05 -11.03
CA TYR A 183 21.09 5.58 -11.17
C TYR A 183 21.21 4.43 -12.17
N ARG A 184 20.28 3.46 -12.12
CA ARG A 184 20.25 2.35 -13.09
C ARG A 184 20.02 2.88 -14.50
N GLN A 185 19.06 3.78 -14.69
CA GLN A 185 18.74 4.36 -16.00
C GLN A 185 19.92 5.13 -16.59
N LEU A 186 20.59 5.98 -15.80
CA LEU A 186 21.77 6.75 -16.23
C LEU A 186 22.99 5.86 -16.52
N SER A 187 22.98 4.61 -16.04
CA SER A 187 24.01 3.60 -16.28
C SER A 187 23.60 2.60 -17.38
N GLY A 188 22.77 3.03 -18.33
CA GLY A 188 22.33 2.19 -19.46
C GLY A 188 21.30 1.13 -19.06
N ALA A 189 20.45 1.41 -18.06
CA ALA A 189 19.51 0.48 -17.45
C ALA A 189 20.18 -0.78 -16.83
N ASN A 190 21.45 -0.69 -16.47
CA ASN A 190 22.17 -1.76 -15.79
C ASN A 190 21.68 -1.91 -14.34
N TYR A 191 21.35 -3.13 -13.92
CA TYR A 191 20.94 -3.42 -12.55
C TYR A 191 22.12 -3.39 -11.57
N LEU A 192 23.31 -3.79 -12.02
CA LEU A 192 24.55 -3.79 -11.23
C LEU A 192 25.33 -2.52 -11.50
N VAL A 193 24.97 -1.46 -10.77
CA VAL A 193 25.62 -0.14 -10.89
C VAL A 193 26.84 -0.09 -9.97
N SER A 194 28.00 0.32 -10.51
CA SER A 194 29.22 0.50 -9.71
C SER A 194 29.17 1.77 -8.86
N VAL A 195 29.97 1.82 -7.80
CA VAL A 195 30.08 3.03 -6.95
C VAL A 195 30.48 4.25 -7.77
N GLN A 196 31.41 4.08 -8.73
CA GLN A 196 31.82 5.17 -9.62
C GLN A 196 30.65 5.68 -10.47
N GLN A 197 29.85 4.78 -11.04
CA GLN A 197 28.67 5.14 -11.83
C GLN A 197 27.61 5.87 -11.00
N ILE A 198 27.42 5.48 -9.74
CA ILE A 198 26.54 6.19 -8.79
C ILE A 198 27.06 7.61 -8.57
N LEU A 199 28.34 7.79 -8.29
CA LEU A 199 28.93 9.11 -8.04
C LEU A 199 28.85 10.04 -9.27
N GLU A 200 29.08 9.49 -10.47
CA GLU A 200 28.95 10.24 -11.72
C GLU A 200 27.49 10.62 -12.02
N SER A 201 26.56 9.69 -11.79
CA SER A 201 25.11 9.93 -11.95
C SER A 201 24.60 10.97 -10.96
N GLU A 202 25.07 10.93 -9.72
CA GLU A 202 24.67 11.86 -8.66
C GLU A 202 25.09 13.30 -8.98
N LYS A 203 26.27 13.50 -9.56
CA LYS A 203 26.70 14.83 -10.05
C LYS A 203 25.71 15.40 -11.08
N LYS A 204 25.27 14.57 -12.03
CA LYS A 204 24.30 14.98 -13.05
C LYS A 204 22.95 15.30 -12.43
N LEU A 205 22.45 14.43 -11.57
CA LEU A 205 21.13 14.59 -10.95
C LEU A 205 21.05 15.82 -10.03
N LYS A 206 22.13 16.16 -9.31
CA LYS A 206 22.21 17.39 -8.52
C LYS A 206 22.06 18.64 -9.37
N ILE A 207 22.70 18.67 -10.54
CA ILE A 207 22.58 19.79 -11.48
C ILE A 207 21.14 19.90 -11.98
N TYR A 208 20.51 18.78 -12.34
CA TYR A 208 19.10 18.76 -12.79
C TYR A 208 18.10 19.18 -11.70
N SER A 209 18.40 18.96 -10.41
CA SER A 209 17.49 19.34 -9.32
C SER A 209 17.51 20.84 -8.97
N LEU A 210 18.55 21.58 -9.33
CA LEU A 210 18.69 23.01 -9.00
C LEU A 210 17.67 23.93 -9.71
N PRO A 211 17.39 23.80 -11.02
CA PRO A 211 16.47 24.71 -11.70
C PRO A 211 15.00 24.60 -11.24
N CYS A 212 14.59 23.49 -10.61
CA CYS A 212 13.22 23.35 -10.06
C CYS A 212 13.00 24.09 -8.72
N CYS A 213 14.05 24.61 -8.08
CA CYS A 213 13.92 25.40 -6.85
C CYS A 213 13.97 26.93 -7.10
N ALA A 214 14.11 27.37 -8.36
CA ALA A 214 14.29 28.78 -8.74
C ALA A 214 13.03 29.42 -9.37
N THR A 215 11.87 28.77 -9.26
CA THR A 215 10.54 29.26 -9.70
C THR A 215 9.51 28.96 -8.64
#